data_AF-A0AA38XTP6-F1
#
_entry.id   AF-A0AA38XTP6-F1
#
_cell.length_a   1.000
_cell.length_b   1.000
_cell.length_c   1.000
_cell.angle_alpha   90.00
_cell.angle_beta   90.00
_cell.angle_gamma   90.00
#
_symmetry.space_group_name_H-M   'P 1'
#
loop_
_entity.id
_entity.type
_entity.pdbx_description
1 polymer ?
#
loop_
_entity_poly.entity_id
_entity_poly.type
_entity_poly.pdbx_seq_one_letter_code
_entity_poly.pdbx_strand_id
1 'polypeptide(L)'
;MCPPALRGRRDLLRQCLTALTRLAYRAGMEPADPLAQLQAFAARVEALLDRNQRLAEENRSLRHQQEQLVAERSTLLAKNEQAPHMSAEPVSVRILDREYTVGVGGDERDSLMAAARLLDARMREIRGSNRMAAVDRIAVLAALNLAHELQQLRDENARQAVALQQTLADLNRRLDRAIDSST
;
A
#
# COMPACT_ATOMS: atom_id res chain seq x y z
N MET A 1 -0.07 25.27 -92.68
CA MET A 1 0.35 26.59 -92.16
C MET A 1 -0.62 27.00 -91.05
N CYS A 2 -0.21 26.89 -89.78
CA CYS A 2 -1.00 27.36 -88.64
C CYS A 2 -0.48 28.72 -88.15
N PRO A 3 -1.36 29.63 -87.69
CA PRO A 3 -1.11 31.06 -87.63
C PRO A 3 -0.15 31.49 -86.49
N PRO A 4 0.57 32.63 -86.66
CA PRO A 4 1.66 33.09 -85.78
C PRO A 4 1.22 33.48 -84.35
N ALA A 5 -0.07 33.67 -84.10
CA ALA A 5 -0.60 34.08 -82.79
C ALA A 5 -0.51 33.01 -81.68
N LEU A 6 -0.39 31.73 -82.03
CA LEU A 6 -0.32 30.63 -81.04
C LEU A 6 1.11 30.32 -80.57
N ARG A 7 2.13 30.86 -81.26
CA ARG A 7 3.55 30.61 -80.93
C ARG A 7 3.99 31.45 -79.73
N GLY A 8 3.59 32.73 -79.67
CA GLY A 8 3.91 33.63 -78.55
C GLY A 8 3.29 33.22 -77.20
N ARG A 9 2.10 32.61 -77.21
CA ARG A 9 1.45 32.12 -75.97
C ARG A 9 2.15 30.90 -75.37
N ARG A 10 2.74 30.03 -76.20
CA ARG A 10 3.55 28.89 -75.75
C ARG A 10 4.88 29.35 -75.14
N ASP A 11 5.51 30.37 -75.72
CA ASP A 11 6.78 30.92 -75.20
C ASP A 11 6.57 31.67 -73.87
N LEU A 12 5.47 32.42 -73.71
CA LEU A 12 5.08 33.05 -72.44
C LEU A 12 4.78 32.01 -71.34
N LEU A 13 4.05 30.94 -71.65
CA LEU A 13 3.80 29.85 -70.70
C LEU A 13 5.11 29.16 -70.28
N ARG A 14 6.05 28.96 -71.21
CA ARG A 14 7.36 28.38 -70.92
C ARG A 14 8.23 29.30 -70.06
N GLN A 15 8.21 30.61 -70.31
CA GLN A 15 8.91 31.60 -69.50
C GLN A 15 8.30 31.71 -68.08
N CYS A 16 6.98 31.73 -67.95
CA CYS A 16 6.29 31.74 -66.66
C CYS A 16 6.56 30.46 -65.84
N LEU A 17 6.50 29.28 -66.48
CA LEU A 17 6.86 28.03 -65.81
C LEU A 17 8.31 28.06 -65.33
N THR A 18 9.26 28.48 -66.17
CA THR A 18 10.67 28.57 -65.78
C THR A 18 10.92 29.57 -64.64
N ALA A 19 10.18 30.69 -64.62
CA ALA A 19 10.24 31.68 -63.55
C ALA A 19 9.64 31.13 -62.23
N LEU A 20 8.52 30.42 -62.30
CA LEU A 20 7.89 29.76 -61.15
C LEU A 20 8.77 28.62 -60.61
N THR A 21 9.41 27.82 -61.47
CA THR A 21 10.34 26.79 -61.03
C THR A 21 11.57 27.41 -60.37
N ARG A 22 12.09 28.53 -60.89
CA ARG A 22 13.22 29.26 -60.26
C ARG A 22 12.84 29.88 -58.92
N LEU A 23 11.63 30.44 -58.78
CA LEU A 23 11.13 31.00 -57.51
C LEU A 23 10.84 29.90 -56.48
N ALA A 24 10.21 28.81 -56.90
CA ALA A 24 9.96 27.65 -56.04
C ALA A 24 11.26 26.98 -55.58
N TYR A 25 12.27 26.91 -56.46
CA TYR A 25 13.59 26.37 -56.12
C TYR A 25 14.38 27.31 -55.19
N ARG A 26 14.25 28.64 -55.37
CA ARG A 26 14.89 29.64 -54.49
C ARG A 26 14.25 29.70 -53.10
N ALA A 27 12.97 29.36 -52.98
CA ALA A 27 12.27 29.26 -51.70
C ALA A 27 12.51 27.91 -50.98
N GLY A 28 12.97 26.87 -51.70
CA GLY A 28 13.12 25.51 -51.18
C GLY A 28 14.50 25.14 -50.61
N MET A 29 15.51 26.01 -50.75
CA MET A 29 16.85 25.80 -50.19
C MET A 29 17.51 27.12 -49.77
N GLU A 30 17.04 27.71 -48.67
CA GLU A 30 17.98 28.34 -47.73
C GLU A 30 18.47 27.21 -46.82
N PRO A 31 19.80 26.98 -46.70
CA PRO A 31 20.30 26.06 -45.69
C PRO A 31 19.78 26.58 -44.36
N ALA A 32 19.10 25.74 -43.56
CA ALA A 32 18.60 26.13 -42.25
C ALA A 32 19.73 26.88 -41.52
N ASP A 33 19.52 28.19 -41.31
CA ASP A 33 20.58 29.12 -40.95
C ASP A 33 21.38 28.52 -39.79
N PRO A 34 22.68 28.18 -39.98
CA PRO A 34 23.50 27.56 -38.94
C PRO A 34 23.51 28.42 -37.67
N LEU A 35 23.37 29.74 -37.82
CA LEU A 35 23.25 30.66 -36.70
C LEU A 35 21.91 30.45 -35.95
N ALA A 36 20.80 30.29 -36.67
CA ALA A 36 19.50 29.99 -36.07
C ALA A 36 19.47 28.62 -35.35
N GLN A 37 20.17 27.61 -35.88
CA GLN A 37 20.31 26.31 -35.21
C GLN A 37 21.14 26.41 -33.92
N LEU A 38 22.26 27.14 -33.95
CA LEU A 38 23.08 27.39 -32.77
C LEU A 38 22.32 28.20 -31.71
N GLN A 39 21.52 29.18 -32.12
CA GLN A 39 20.64 29.94 -31.22
C GLN A 39 19.54 29.05 -30.60
N ALA A 40 18.91 28.18 -31.39
CA ALA A 40 17.91 27.23 -30.89
C ALA A 40 18.54 26.21 -29.91
N PHE A 41 19.76 25.77 -30.18
CA PHE A 41 20.51 24.90 -29.28
C PHE A 41 20.89 25.62 -27.98
N ALA A 42 21.39 26.86 -28.06
CA ALA A 42 21.71 27.67 -26.89
C ALA A 42 20.47 27.89 -26.00
N ALA A 43 19.33 28.27 -26.59
CA ALA A 43 18.06 28.43 -25.87
C ALA A 43 17.61 27.12 -25.20
N ARG A 44 17.83 25.96 -25.84
CA ARG A 44 17.52 24.65 -25.26
C ARG A 44 18.46 24.28 -24.10
N VAL A 45 19.74 24.64 -24.18
CA VAL A 45 20.70 24.46 -23.09
C VAL A 45 20.34 25.34 -21.89
N GLU A 46 20.00 26.61 -22.12
CA GLU A 46 19.52 27.52 -21.07
C GLU A 46 18.26 26.98 -20.39
N ALA A 47 17.26 26.53 -21.17
CA ALA A 47 16.06 25.91 -20.60
C ALA A 47 16.35 24.63 -19.79
N LEU A 48 17.36 23.84 -20.21
CA LEU A 48 17.81 22.67 -19.44
C LEU A 48 18.55 23.06 -18.16
N LEU A 49 19.35 24.13 -18.19
CA LEU A 49 20.01 24.66 -17.00
C LEU A 49 18.99 25.14 -15.98
N ASP A 50 18.00 25.92 -16.40
CA ASP A 50 16.90 26.37 -15.54
C ASP A 50 16.13 25.20 -14.93
N ARG A 51 15.84 24.16 -15.74
CA ARG A 51 15.16 22.96 -15.24
C ARG A 51 16.01 22.19 -14.23
N ASN A 52 17.31 22.08 -14.47
CA ASN A 52 18.23 21.42 -13.53
C ASN A 52 18.34 22.22 -12.22
N GLN A 53 18.36 23.55 -12.27
CA GLN A 53 18.38 24.39 -11.08
C GLN A 53 17.11 24.21 -10.25
N ARG A 54 15.93 24.25 -10.88
CA ARG A 54 14.64 23.98 -10.19
C ARG A 54 14.61 22.58 -9.58
N LEU A 55 15.01 21.56 -10.34
CA LEU A 55 15.09 20.19 -9.83
C LEU A 55 16.09 20.08 -8.66
N ALA A 56 17.21 20.82 -8.69
CA ALA A 56 18.17 20.83 -7.60
C ALA A 56 17.62 21.53 -6.35
N GLU A 57 16.82 22.58 -6.50
CA GLU A 57 16.10 23.23 -5.41
C GLU A 57 15.03 22.31 -4.81
N GLU A 58 14.21 21.67 -5.65
CA GLU A 58 13.23 20.68 -5.23
C GLU A 58 13.89 19.51 -4.49
N ASN A 59 14.99 18.97 -5.01
CA ASN A 59 15.74 17.90 -4.35
C ASN A 59 16.31 18.34 -2.99
N ARG A 60 16.80 19.58 -2.88
CA ARG A 60 17.26 20.14 -1.59
C ARG A 60 16.10 20.27 -0.61
N SER A 61 14.95 20.78 -1.07
CA SER A 61 13.75 20.93 -0.25
C SER A 61 13.19 19.58 0.23
N LEU A 62 13.10 18.59 -0.66
CA LEU A 62 12.64 17.24 -0.33
C LEU A 62 13.55 16.56 0.70
N ARG A 63 14.87 16.70 0.55
CA ARG A 63 15.83 16.18 1.55
C ARG A 63 15.62 16.83 2.91
N HIS A 64 15.43 18.15 2.95
CA HIS A 64 15.13 18.84 4.19
C HIS A 64 13.81 18.37 4.82
N GLN A 65 12.76 18.17 4.02
CA GLN A 65 11.50 17.61 4.49
C GLN A 65 11.65 16.18 4.99
N GLN A 66 12.43 15.33 4.31
CA GLN A 66 12.70 13.97 4.76
C GLN A 66 13.47 13.96 6.08
N GLU A 67 14.47 14.82 6.24
CA GLU A 67 15.20 14.98 7.51
C GLU A 67 14.28 15.45 8.63
N GLN A 68 13.39 16.42 8.36
CA GLN A 68 12.37 16.87 9.31
C GLN A 68 11.42 15.75 9.71
N LEU A 69 10.89 14.99 8.75
CA LEU A 69 9.99 13.86 9.02
C LEU A 69 10.71 12.72 9.75
N VAL A 70 11.98 12.47 9.46
CA VAL A 70 12.79 11.47 10.19
C VAL A 70 13.04 11.92 11.62
N ALA A 71 13.32 13.21 11.85
CA ALA A 71 13.46 13.78 13.18
C ALA A 71 12.13 13.79 13.94
N GLU A 72 11.03 14.15 13.29
CA GLU A 72 9.69 14.08 13.89
C GLU A 72 9.34 12.63 14.24
N ARG A 73 9.58 11.68 13.33
CA ARG A 73 9.39 10.26 13.59
C ARG A 73 10.26 9.78 14.75
N SER A 74 11.53 10.16 14.82
CA SER A 74 12.40 9.75 15.93
C SER A 74 11.92 10.34 17.26
N THR A 75 11.46 11.59 17.28
CA THR A 75 10.86 12.19 18.48
C THR A 75 9.52 11.55 18.86
N LEU A 76 8.68 11.17 17.89
CA LEU A 76 7.43 10.47 18.15
C LEU A 76 7.68 9.04 18.61
N LEU A 77 8.68 8.34 18.05
CA LEU A 77 9.09 7.02 18.51
C LEU A 77 9.66 7.10 19.93
N ALA A 78 10.53 8.07 20.22
CA ALA A 78 11.00 8.32 21.58
C ALA A 78 9.80 8.63 22.50
N LYS A 79 8.90 9.55 22.14
CA LYS A 79 7.66 9.82 22.89
C LYS A 79 6.72 8.62 22.99
N ASN A 80 6.80 7.63 22.12
CA ASN A 80 6.02 6.40 22.16
C ASN A 80 6.71 5.31 23.00
N GLU A 81 8.04 5.28 23.04
CA GLU A 81 8.85 4.47 23.95
C GLU A 81 8.85 5.03 25.38
N GLN A 82 8.78 6.35 25.50
CA GLN A 82 8.62 7.10 26.76
C GLN A 82 7.17 7.37 27.11
N ALA A 83 6.21 7.15 26.20
CA ALA A 83 4.87 6.84 26.63
C ALA A 83 5.04 5.56 27.42
N PRO A 84 4.85 5.57 28.75
CA PRO A 84 4.65 4.31 29.43
C PRO A 84 3.50 3.62 28.67
N HIS A 85 3.36 2.32 28.87
CA HIS A 85 2.01 1.77 28.96
C HIS A 85 1.22 2.69 29.91
N MET A 86 0.56 3.73 29.39
CA MET A 86 -0.21 4.66 30.18
C MET A 86 -1.38 3.82 30.66
N SER A 87 -1.26 3.38 31.91
CA SER A 87 -2.06 2.38 32.63
C SER A 87 -1.72 0.89 32.40
N ALA A 88 -0.44 0.48 32.37
CA ALA A 88 -0.13 -0.87 32.88
C ALA A 88 -0.38 -0.89 34.40
N GLU A 89 -1.65 -0.94 34.80
CA GLU A 89 -2.02 -1.02 36.21
C GLU A 89 -1.61 -2.41 36.71
N PRO A 90 -0.87 -2.52 37.83
CA PRO A 90 -0.53 -3.82 38.39
C PRO A 90 -1.80 -4.47 38.92
N VAL A 91 -2.27 -5.50 38.23
CA VAL A 91 -3.45 -6.28 38.63
C VAL A 91 -2.96 -7.53 39.36
N SER A 92 -3.38 -7.67 40.62
CA SER A 92 -3.16 -8.92 41.37
C SER A 92 -4.28 -9.91 41.07
N VAL A 93 -3.89 -11.15 40.73
CA VAL A 93 -4.80 -12.27 40.51
C VAL A 93 -4.41 -13.43 41.42
N ARG A 94 -5.40 -14.14 41.94
CA ARG A 94 -5.19 -15.31 42.81
C ARG A 94 -5.55 -16.58 42.05
N ILE A 95 -4.59 -17.49 41.90
CA ILE A 95 -4.73 -18.76 41.17
C ILE A 95 -4.18 -19.88 42.06
N LEU A 96 -5.02 -20.89 42.34
CA LEU A 96 -4.69 -22.05 43.17
C LEU A 96 -3.99 -21.68 44.51
N ASP A 97 -4.52 -20.66 45.18
CA ASP A 97 -4.02 -20.14 46.46
C ASP A 97 -2.65 -19.42 46.42
N ARG A 98 -2.16 -19.10 45.22
CA ARG A 98 -1.01 -18.20 45.01
C ARG A 98 -1.47 -16.88 44.39
N GLU A 99 -0.85 -15.79 44.82
CA GLU A 99 -1.08 -14.45 44.27
C GLU A 99 0.00 -14.11 43.24
N TYR A 100 -0.44 -13.59 42.09
CA TYR A 100 0.41 -13.20 40.98
C TYR A 100 0.07 -11.77 40.57
N THR A 101 1.10 -10.94 40.39
CA THR A 101 0.93 -9.57 39.90
C THR A 101 1.29 -9.53 38.42
N VAL A 102 0.34 -9.11 37.58
CA VAL A 102 0.51 -8.99 36.14
C VAL A 102 0.25 -7.54 35.74
N GLY A 103 1.18 -6.95 34.98
CA GLY A 103 0.95 -5.63 34.37
C GLY A 103 0.08 -5.78 33.14
N VAL A 104 -1.12 -5.21 33.17
CA VAL A 104 -2.06 -5.21 32.03
C VAL A 104 -2.49 -3.78 31.73
N GLY A 105 -2.70 -3.47 30.45
CA GLY A 105 -3.34 -2.21 30.05
C GLY A 105 -4.75 -2.11 30.64
N GLY A 106 -5.21 -0.88 30.93
CA GLY A 106 -6.50 -0.64 31.59
C GLY A 106 -7.70 -1.37 30.96
N ASP A 107 -7.69 -1.55 29.64
CA ASP A 107 -8.79 -2.19 28.88
C ASP A 107 -8.78 -3.73 28.94
N GLU A 108 -7.66 -4.36 29.34
CA GLU A 108 -7.49 -5.81 29.31
C GLU A 108 -7.70 -6.48 30.67
N ARG A 109 -7.95 -5.69 31.72
CA ARG A 109 -8.11 -6.18 33.10
C ARG A 109 -9.20 -7.24 33.24
N ASP A 110 -10.38 -7.02 32.65
CA ASP A 110 -11.50 -7.97 32.75
C ASP A 110 -11.20 -9.28 32.03
N SER A 111 -10.53 -9.21 30.88
CA SER A 111 -10.08 -10.37 30.12
C SER A 111 -9.08 -11.20 30.92
N LEU A 112 -8.10 -10.55 31.57
CA LEU A 112 -7.15 -11.22 32.46
C LEU A 112 -7.86 -11.89 33.64
N MET A 113 -8.81 -11.18 34.29
CA MET A 113 -9.56 -11.74 35.41
C MET A 113 -10.39 -12.96 35.00
N ALA A 114 -11.02 -12.93 33.82
CA ALA A 114 -11.74 -14.07 33.26
C ALA A 114 -10.81 -15.26 32.98
N ALA A 115 -9.65 -15.00 32.36
CA ALA A 115 -8.65 -16.03 32.09
C ALA A 115 -8.09 -16.65 33.39
N ALA A 116 -7.82 -15.84 34.41
CA ALA A 116 -7.35 -16.31 35.72
C ALA A 116 -8.38 -17.21 36.42
N ARG A 117 -9.68 -16.85 36.36
CA ARG A 117 -10.77 -17.69 36.89
C ARG A 117 -10.89 -19.02 36.15
N LEU A 118 -10.78 -18.99 34.82
CA LEU A 118 -10.81 -20.20 34.00
C LEU A 118 -9.65 -21.14 34.35
N LEU A 119 -8.43 -20.59 34.49
CA LEU A 119 -7.26 -21.35 34.89
C LEU A 119 -7.39 -21.93 36.30
N ASP A 120 -7.86 -21.15 37.28
CA ASP A 120 -8.08 -21.64 38.66
C ASP A 120 -9.08 -22.80 38.69
N ALA A 121 -10.20 -22.69 37.95
CA ALA A 121 -11.18 -23.76 37.84
C ALA A 121 -10.57 -25.05 37.26
N ARG A 122 -9.82 -24.94 36.15
CA ARG A 122 -9.14 -26.10 35.52
C ARG A 122 -8.07 -26.72 36.43
N MET A 123 -7.28 -25.91 37.12
CA MET A 123 -6.28 -26.42 38.05
C MET A 123 -6.93 -27.14 39.24
N ARG A 124 -8.07 -26.66 39.75
CA ARG A 124 -8.83 -27.34 40.82
C ARG A 124 -9.44 -28.66 40.37
N GLU A 125 -9.98 -28.71 39.16
CA GLU A 125 -10.52 -29.93 38.54
C GLU A 125 -9.44 -31.02 38.44
N ILE A 126 -8.29 -30.69 37.84
CA ILE A 126 -7.16 -31.62 37.67
C ILE A 126 -6.59 -32.05 39.03
N ARG A 127 -6.52 -31.13 40.01
CA ARG A 127 -6.09 -31.45 41.38
C ARG A 127 -7.03 -32.43 42.06
N GLY A 128 -8.34 -32.35 41.81
CA GLY A 128 -9.34 -33.28 42.32
C GLY A 128 -9.07 -34.72 41.86
N SER A 129 -8.69 -34.89 40.59
CA SER A 129 -8.33 -36.18 40.01
C SER A 129 -6.93 -36.67 40.40
N ASN A 130 -6.00 -35.75 40.71
CA ASN A 130 -4.58 -36.07 40.93
C ASN A 130 -4.05 -35.48 42.25
N ARG A 131 -4.63 -35.94 43.38
CA ARG A 131 -4.47 -35.34 44.71
C ARG A 131 -3.03 -35.28 45.24
N MET A 132 -2.12 -36.11 44.74
CA MET A 132 -0.70 -36.15 45.14
C MET A 132 0.25 -35.38 44.21
N ALA A 133 -0.25 -34.76 43.14
CA ALA A 133 0.61 -34.03 42.21
C ALA A 133 1.04 -32.65 42.76
N ALA A 134 2.28 -32.27 42.48
CA ALA A 134 2.79 -30.94 42.77
C ALA A 134 2.03 -29.86 41.98
N VAL A 135 1.90 -28.67 42.56
CA VAL A 135 1.18 -27.53 41.96
C VAL A 135 1.71 -27.18 40.57
N ASP A 136 3.02 -27.20 40.39
CA ASP A 136 3.65 -26.85 39.10
C ASP A 136 3.27 -27.85 38.00
N ARG A 137 3.15 -29.15 38.35
CA ARG A 137 2.68 -30.17 37.41
C ARG A 137 1.20 -29.98 37.07
N ILE A 138 0.37 -29.62 38.05
CA ILE A 138 -1.05 -29.32 37.83
C ILE A 138 -1.20 -28.12 36.90
N ALA A 139 -0.38 -27.06 37.08
CA ALA A 139 -0.39 -25.88 36.23
C ALA A 139 -0.06 -26.22 34.77
N VAL A 140 0.98 -27.04 34.54
CA VAL A 140 1.36 -27.49 33.18
C VAL A 140 0.24 -28.32 32.55
N LEU A 141 -0.37 -29.25 33.29
CA LEU A 141 -1.49 -30.05 32.78
C LEU A 141 -2.72 -29.18 32.45
N ALA A 142 -3.04 -28.19 33.29
CA ALA A 142 -4.13 -27.25 33.05
C ALA A 142 -3.86 -26.39 31.80
N ALA A 143 -2.64 -25.87 31.66
CA ALA A 143 -2.25 -25.09 30.51
C ALA A 143 -2.31 -25.90 29.20
N LEU A 144 -1.83 -27.16 29.22
CA LEU A 144 -1.92 -28.05 28.06
C LEU A 144 -3.37 -28.38 27.69
N ASN A 145 -4.23 -28.62 28.68
CA ASN A 145 -5.65 -28.89 28.44
C ASN A 145 -6.33 -27.67 27.80
N LEU A 146 -6.17 -26.48 28.38
CA LEU A 146 -6.73 -25.24 27.84
C LEU A 146 -6.19 -24.91 26.44
N ALA A 147 -4.90 -25.13 26.19
CA ALA A 147 -4.32 -24.96 24.86
C ALA A 147 -4.93 -25.93 23.83
N HIS A 148 -5.19 -27.17 24.25
CA HIS A 148 -5.85 -28.16 23.41
C HIS A 148 -7.30 -27.78 23.10
N GLU A 149 -8.08 -27.37 24.10
CA GLU A 149 -9.45 -26.88 23.93
C GLU A 149 -9.50 -25.68 22.96
N LEU A 150 -8.59 -24.71 23.11
CA LEU A 150 -8.50 -23.56 22.22
C LEU A 150 -8.20 -23.98 20.77
N GLN A 151 -7.31 -24.94 20.58
CA GLN A 151 -6.97 -25.44 19.25
C GLN A 151 -8.16 -26.16 18.60
N GLN A 152 -8.87 -27.00 19.36
CA GLN A 152 -10.08 -27.67 18.87
C GLN A 152 -11.14 -26.66 18.44
N LEU A 153 -11.40 -25.62 19.25
CA LEU A 153 -12.36 -24.57 18.91
C LEU A 153 -11.96 -23.78 17.65
N ARG A 154 -10.66 -23.52 17.45
CA ARG A 154 -10.16 -22.87 16.23
C ARG A 154 -10.37 -23.74 15.00
N ASP A 155 -10.07 -25.03 15.09
CA ASP A 155 -10.25 -25.98 14.00
C ASP A 155 -11.76 -26.14 13.67
N GLU A 156 -12.62 -26.18 14.68
CA GLU A 156 -14.07 -26.25 14.49
C GLU A 156 -14.62 -24.97 13.85
N ASN A 157 -14.23 -23.79 14.33
CA ASN A 157 -14.61 -22.52 13.72
C ASN A 157 -14.12 -22.42 12.26
N ALA A 158 -12.92 -22.89 11.95
CA ALA A 158 -12.41 -22.93 10.58
C ALA A 158 -13.25 -23.84 9.69
N ARG A 159 -13.63 -25.03 10.17
CA ARG A 159 -14.53 -25.95 9.45
C ARG A 159 -15.91 -25.35 9.24
N GLN A 160 -16.47 -24.72 10.27
CA GLN A 160 -17.77 -24.04 10.19
C GLN A 160 -17.73 -22.87 9.21
N ALA A 161 -16.67 -22.08 9.18
CA ALA A 161 -16.49 -20.99 8.23
C ALA A 161 -16.48 -21.50 6.78
N VAL A 162 -15.76 -22.59 6.51
CA VAL A 162 -15.75 -23.22 5.18
C VAL A 162 -17.14 -23.76 4.80
N ALA A 163 -17.83 -24.45 5.72
CA ALA A 163 -19.17 -24.98 5.48
C ALA A 163 -20.20 -23.86 5.22
N LEU A 164 -20.12 -22.76 5.97
CA LEU A 164 -20.97 -21.59 5.79
C LEU A 164 -20.70 -20.94 4.42
N GLN A 165 -19.42 -20.78 4.04
CA GLN A 165 -19.04 -20.25 2.73
C GLN A 165 -19.56 -21.12 1.58
N GLN A 166 -19.48 -22.44 1.69
CA GLN A 166 -20.04 -23.37 0.70
C GLN A 166 -21.56 -23.24 0.60
N THR A 167 -22.25 -23.16 1.74
CA THR A 167 -23.71 -22.99 1.80
C THR A 167 -24.13 -21.67 1.16
N LEU A 168 -23.43 -20.57 1.46
CA LEU A 168 -23.68 -19.26 0.85
C LEU A 168 -23.44 -19.29 -0.66
N ALA A 169 -22.37 -19.94 -1.13
CA ALA A 169 -22.09 -20.08 -2.55
C ALA A 169 -23.19 -20.89 -3.28
N ASP A 170 -23.69 -21.96 -2.66
CA ASP A 170 -24.77 -22.76 -3.23
C ASP A 170 -26.11 -22.01 -3.24
N LEU A 171 -26.40 -21.21 -2.21
CA LEU A 171 -27.57 -20.34 -2.19
C LEU A 171 -27.48 -19.26 -3.29
N ASN A 172 -26.33 -18.61 -3.44
CA ASN A 172 -26.13 -17.63 -4.51
C ASN A 172 -26.33 -18.26 -5.89
N ARG A 173 -25.76 -19.43 -6.15
CA ARG A 173 -25.99 -20.16 -7.42
C ARG A 173 -27.46 -20.48 -7.68
N ARG A 174 -28.24 -20.77 -6.63
CA ARG A 174 -29.69 -21.02 -6.77
C ARG A 174 -30.45 -19.74 -7.08
N LEU A 175 -30.08 -18.63 -6.45
CA LEU A 175 -30.65 -17.31 -6.72
C LEU A 175 -30.36 -16.88 -8.17
N ASP A 176 -29.10 -17.00 -8.61
CA ASP A 176 -28.69 -16.65 -9.97
C ASP A 176 -29.53 -17.41 -11.00
N ARG A 177 -29.68 -18.74 -10.82
CA ARG A 177 -30.53 -19.55 -11.71
C ARG A 177 -32.01 -19.14 -11.72
N ALA A 178 -32.55 -18.74 -10.58
CA ALA A 178 -33.95 -18.31 -10.48
C ALA A 178 -34.18 -16.94 -11.11
N ILE A 179 -33.18 -16.05 -11.05
CA ILE A 179 -33.20 -14.75 -11.72
C ILE A 179 -33.08 -14.95 -13.24
N ASP A 180 -32.12 -15.77 -13.67
CA ASP A 180 -31.89 -16.09 -15.09
C ASP A 180 -33.10 -16.77 -15.73
N SER A 181 -33.86 -17.59 -14.98
CA SER A 181 -35.08 -18.22 -15.50
C SER A 181 -36.32 -17.32 -15.50
N SER A 182 -36.26 -16.17 -14.81
CA SER A 182 -37.34 -15.18 -14.72
C SER A 182 -37.21 -14.01 -15.70
N THR A 183 -36.08 -13.95 -16.42
CA THR A 183 -35.78 -12.95 -17.46
C THR A 183 -35.88 -13.60 -18.85
#